data_AF-A0A3L7XY08-F1
#
_entry.id   AF-A0A3L7XY08-F1
#
_cell.length_a   1.000
_cell.length_b   1.000
_cell.length_c   1.000
_cell.angle_alpha   90.00
_cell.angle_beta   90.00
_cell.angle_gamma   90.00
#
_symmetry.space_group_name_H-M   'P 1'
#
loop_
_entity.id
_entity.type
_entity.pdbx_description
1 polymer ?
#
loop_
_entity_poly.entity_id
_entity_poly.type
_entity_poly.pdbx_seq_one_letter_code
_entity_poly.pdbx_strand_id
1 'polypeptide(L)'
;MNRDRFDNLVWVLVAALFAAIVGVLAVGDRVGARVAGIFPEGGAQASPFTKIEVAFGQPMLDSSLAGLLVLEPATTGTTAWELDTLRFTPGQPLVPGSSYTARLAPGARSVSGRAVLRETSSTFTVRNSKILYVYPANPPHEIFSIDVQADAGAAVQLTNTNGGIYDYAVARDGAQLVYSAQNSRTGVDLWLLARNGGVPRLLVACEIDRCIAPEWSPDGRRIAYSRENAGVAPGSAPGAPRLWTVDVETGDTAAFNQDSEVLGFGATWSPDGKRLMVYDGSELALRVYEVESGRQQVVQTQMGMVGSWSPDGGRMLITDLKLAQSQALVTLHLIDFERKDVSAAIGPDADANDYSSPAWSPAGDWLLTAKRIPGSGPNKQLWLMRLDGSEGRALSSDNNYTYDGYRWDAWGTRAVMQRIALREAGALPEVVVWTMGGSEVELLVADASMARWLP
;
A
#
# COMPACT_ATOMS: atom_id res chain seq x y z
N MET A 1 -46.71 44.44 55.44
CA MET A 1 -45.26 44.60 55.26
C MET A 1 -45.03 45.40 54.00
N ASN A 2 -44.61 46.66 54.12
CA ASN A 2 -44.24 47.50 52.99
C ASN A 2 -42.94 46.97 52.39
N ARG A 3 -42.95 46.56 51.12
CA ARG A 3 -41.70 46.32 50.37
C ARG A 3 -41.00 47.67 50.22
N ASP A 4 -39.78 47.79 50.75
CA ASP A 4 -38.95 48.97 50.59
C ASP A 4 -38.51 49.12 49.13
N ARG A 5 -38.14 50.35 48.71
CA ARG A 5 -37.67 50.62 47.33
C ARG A 5 -36.48 49.73 46.92
N PHE A 6 -35.70 49.29 47.90
CA PHE A 6 -34.61 48.35 47.73
C PHE A 6 -35.08 46.95 47.31
N ASP A 7 -36.15 46.41 47.92
CA ASP A 7 -36.71 45.11 47.55
C ASP A 7 -37.22 45.11 46.12
N ASN A 8 -37.86 46.20 45.68
CA ASN A 8 -38.33 46.32 44.29
C ASN A 8 -37.17 46.37 43.30
N LEU A 9 -36.06 47.04 43.64
CA LEU A 9 -34.86 47.08 42.80
C LEU A 9 -34.22 45.69 42.67
N VAL A 10 -34.14 44.94 43.78
CA VAL A 10 -33.61 43.57 43.81
C VAL A 10 -34.48 42.65 42.94
N TRP A 11 -35.81 42.74 43.03
CA TRP A 11 -36.70 41.94 42.18
C TRP A 11 -36.57 42.24 40.70
N VAL A 12 -36.37 43.50 40.32
CA VAL A 12 -36.11 43.89 38.91
C VAL A 12 -34.77 43.33 38.43
N LEU A 13 -33.72 43.38 39.24
CA LEU A 13 -32.40 42.81 38.89
C LEU A 13 -32.45 41.29 38.76
N VAL A 14 -33.13 40.59 39.68
CA VAL A 14 -33.33 39.14 39.61
C VAL A 14 -34.13 38.75 38.37
N ALA A 15 -35.21 39.48 38.06
CA ALA A 15 -36.00 39.24 36.86
C ALA A 15 -35.20 39.49 35.57
N ALA A 16 -34.38 40.55 35.53
CA ALA A 16 -33.50 40.85 34.40
C ALA A 16 -32.41 39.79 34.22
N LEU A 17 -31.79 39.31 35.31
CA LEU A 17 -30.80 38.24 35.27
C LEU A 17 -31.44 36.91 34.82
N PHE A 18 -32.64 36.59 35.33
CA PHE A 18 -33.38 35.40 34.91
C PHE A 18 -33.76 35.47 33.43
N ALA A 19 -34.25 36.62 32.95
CA ALA A 19 -34.54 36.84 31.54
C ALA A 19 -33.27 36.74 30.66
N ALA A 20 -32.12 37.24 31.14
CA ALA A 20 -30.85 37.10 30.46
C ALA A 20 -30.38 35.64 30.41
N ILE A 21 -30.50 34.88 31.51
CA ILE A 21 -30.18 33.44 31.55
C ILE A 21 -31.11 32.67 30.62
N VAL A 22 -32.43 32.91 30.67
CA VAL A 22 -33.40 32.28 29.76
C VAL A 22 -33.11 32.66 28.31
N GLY A 23 -32.74 33.90 28.03
CA GLY A 23 -32.31 34.36 26.71
C GLY A 23 -31.04 33.66 26.22
N VAL A 24 -30.03 33.52 27.08
CA VAL A 24 -28.78 32.80 26.77
C VAL A 24 -29.03 31.31 26.59
N LEU A 25 -29.90 30.69 27.39
CA LEU A 25 -30.29 29.29 27.23
C LEU A 25 -31.07 29.08 25.92
N ALA A 26 -32.05 29.94 25.61
CA ALA A 26 -32.84 29.87 24.39
C ALA A 26 -32.02 30.14 23.12
N VAL A 27 -31.01 31.00 23.19
CA VAL A 27 -30.06 31.25 22.09
C VAL A 27 -29.01 30.13 22.02
N GLY A 28 -28.53 29.64 23.16
CA GLY A 28 -27.59 28.53 23.27
C GLY A 28 -28.14 27.22 22.71
N ASP A 29 -29.43 26.94 22.90
CA ASP A 29 -30.13 25.78 22.34
C ASP A 29 -30.30 25.86 20.81
N ARG A 30 -30.18 27.05 20.22
CA ARG A 30 -30.15 27.23 18.76
C ARG A 30 -28.76 27.01 18.15
N VAL A 31 -27.71 26.91 18.98
CA VAL A 31 -26.36 26.56 18.52
C VAL A 31 -26.27 25.05 18.40
N GLY A 32 -26.37 24.55 17.17
CA GLY A 32 -26.21 23.14 16.85
C GLY A 32 -24.81 22.60 17.18
N ALA A 33 -24.68 21.28 17.19
CA ALA A 33 -23.37 20.63 17.20
C ALA A 33 -22.58 21.07 15.96
N ARG A 34 -21.33 21.52 16.17
CA ARG A 34 -20.46 22.01 15.11
C ARG A 34 -19.81 20.85 14.38
N VAL A 35 -19.96 20.83 13.06
CA VAL A 35 -19.12 20.04 12.14
C VAL A 35 -17.91 20.90 11.80
N ALA A 36 -16.71 20.42 12.11
CA ALA A 36 -15.47 21.11 11.82
C ALA A 36 -15.07 20.98 10.34
N GLY A 37 -15.34 19.82 9.73
CA GLY A 37 -15.11 19.60 8.30
C GLY A 37 -15.49 18.19 7.86
N ILE A 38 -15.61 18.00 6.54
CA ILE A 38 -15.70 16.68 5.90
C ILE A 38 -14.51 16.57 4.95
N PHE A 39 -13.74 15.49 5.10
CA PHE A 39 -12.55 15.22 4.31
C PHE A 39 -12.75 13.94 3.46
N PRO A 40 -12.21 13.90 2.22
CA PRO A 40 -11.44 14.95 1.55
C PRO A 40 -12.20 16.26 1.34
N GLU A 41 -11.49 17.38 1.36
CA GLU A 41 -12.10 18.71 1.16
C GLU A 41 -12.66 18.88 -0.27
N GLY A 42 -13.53 19.88 -0.43
CA GLY A 42 -14.18 20.19 -1.71
C GLY A 42 -13.16 20.41 -2.83
N GLY A 43 -13.27 19.65 -3.91
CA GLY A 43 -12.39 19.72 -5.09
C GLY A 43 -11.08 18.94 -4.97
N ALA A 44 -10.86 18.21 -3.87
CA ALA A 44 -9.65 17.41 -3.69
C ALA A 44 -9.52 16.28 -4.74
N GLN A 45 -8.27 15.97 -5.10
CA GLN A 45 -7.90 14.81 -5.92
C GLN A 45 -7.44 13.68 -5.00
N ALA A 46 -8.39 12.87 -4.55
CA ALA A 46 -8.19 11.89 -3.50
C ALA A 46 -7.66 10.55 -4.06
N SER A 47 -6.96 9.82 -3.21
CA SER A 47 -6.57 8.43 -3.47
C SER A 47 -7.81 7.53 -3.60
N PRO A 48 -7.76 6.47 -4.43
CA PRO A 48 -8.72 5.37 -4.37
C PRO A 48 -8.89 4.74 -2.98
N PHE A 49 -7.86 4.81 -2.14
CA PHE A 49 -7.86 4.27 -0.78
C PHE A 49 -8.18 5.32 0.29
N THR A 50 -8.62 6.53 -0.12
CA THR A 50 -8.94 7.59 0.84
C THR A 50 -10.04 7.15 1.79
N LYS A 51 -9.86 7.50 3.06
CA LYS A 51 -10.92 7.43 4.06
C LYS A 51 -11.75 8.71 3.96
N ILE A 52 -13.02 8.62 4.36
CA ILE A 52 -13.92 9.76 4.46
C ILE A 52 -14.01 10.11 5.93
N GLU A 53 -13.67 11.33 6.30
CA GLU A 53 -13.61 11.75 7.70
C GLU A 53 -14.57 12.91 7.95
N VAL A 54 -15.32 12.83 9.04
CA VAL A 54 -16.18 13.91 9.52
C VAL A 54 -15.64 14.33 10.87
N ALA A 55 -14.95 15.47 10.89
CA ALA A 55 -14.42 16.05 12.11
C ALA A 55 -15.51 16.90 12.77
N PHE A 56 -15.70 16.71 14.08
CA PHE A 56 -16.61 17.50 14.88
C PHE A 56 -15.84 18.44 15.81
N GLY A 57 -16.43 19.59 16.12
CA GLY A 57 -15.85 20.53 17.10
C GLY A 57 -16.08 20.12 18.55
N GLN A 58 -16.69 18.96 18.79
CA GLN A 58 -17.03 18.44 20.11
C GLN A 58 -17.33 16.93 20.07
N PRO A 59 -17.28 16.22 21.22
CA PRO A 59 -17.64 14.82 21.32
C PRO A 59 -19.08 14.51 20.88
N MET A 60 -19.24 13.42 20.12
CA MET A 60 -20.50 12.97 19.55
C MET A 60 -21.01 11.67 20.17
N LEU A 61 -22.33 11.45 20.10
CA LEU A 61 -22.96 10.18 20.46
C LEU A 61 -22.96 9.26 19.24
N ASP A 62 -22.15 8.20 19.28
CA ASP A 62 -21.98 7.24 18.18
C ASP A 62 -23.30 6.69 17.65
N SER A 63 -24.23 6.35 18.55
CA SER A 63 -25.54 5.79 18.21
C SER A 63 -26.43 6.75 17.40
N SER A 64 -26.17 8.06 17.47
CA SER A 64 -26.94 9.07 16.75
C SER A 64 -26.51 9.28 15.30
N LEU A 65 -25.35 8.74 14.90
CA LEU A 65 -24.75 8.96 13.58
C LEU A 65 -25.01 7.82 12.58
N ALA A 66 -25.60 6.72 13.05
CA ALA A 66 -25.96 5.58 12.21
C ALA A 66 -26.85 6.02 11.03
N GLY A 67 -26.34 5.82 9.81
CA GLY A 67 -27.05 6.14 8.57
C GLY A 67 -27.13 7.62 8.20
N LEU A 68 -26.48 8.52 8.96
CA LEU A 68 -26.48 9.96 8.63
C LEU A 68 -25.36 10.39 7.69
N LEU A 69 -24.24 9.65 7.68
CA LEU A 69 -23.19 9.83 6.69
C LEU A 69 -23.51 8.96 5.46
N VAL A 70 -23.71 9.60 4.32
CA VAL A 70 -23.98 8.95 3.03
C VAL A 70 -22.90 9.38 2.04
N LEU A 71 -22.41 8.42 1.26
CA LEU A 71 -21.51 8.67 0.14
C LEU A 71 -22.27 8.44 -1.17
N GLU A 72 -22.16 9.38 -2.11
CA GLU A 72 -22.73 9.29 -3.46
C GLU A 72 -21.59 9.32 -4.49
N PRO A 73 -21.39 8.29 -5.33
CA PRO A 73 -22.10 7.02 -5.40
C PRO A 73 -22.03 6.17 -4.11
N ALA A 74 -23.08 5.38 -3.88
CA ALA A 74 -23.20 4.52 -2.71
C ALA A 74 -22.02 3.55 -2.61
N THR A 75 -21.34 3.56 -1.47
CA THR A 75 -20.15 2.75 -1.21
C THR A 75 -20.30 2.06 0.13
N THR A 76 -20.02 0.76 0.17
CA THR A 76 -19.99 -0.02 1.41
C THR A 76 -18.65 0.17 2.12
N GLY A 77 -18.64 0.03 3.45
CA GLY A 77 -17.44 0.23 4.24
C GLY A 77 -17.70 0.09 5.73
N THR A 78 -16.68 0.37 6.52
CA THR A 78 -16.74 0.34 7.98
C THR A 78 -16.54 1.73 8.55
N THR A 79 -17.14 2.00 9.70
CA THR A 79 -16.92 3.23 10.45
C THR A 79 -16.14 2.96 11.73
N ALA A 80 -15.29 3.91 12.10
CA ALA A 80 -14.58 3.92 13.36
C ALA A 80 -14.52 5.35 13.90
N TRP A 81 -14.47 5.47 15.22
CA TRP A 81 -14.27 6.74 15.91
C TRP A 81 -12.81 6.89 16.31
N GLU A 82 -12.26 8.08 16.06
CA GLU A 82 -10.97 8.51 16.59
C GLU A 82 -11.15 9.92 17.15
N LEU A 83 -11.11 10.04 18.47
CA LEU A 83 -11.42 11.29 19.19
C LEU A 83 -12.79 11.85 18.74
N ASP A 84 -12.84 13.10 18.28
CA ASP A 84 -14.04 13.78 17.79
C ASP A 84 -14.24 13.61 16.28
N THR A 85 -13.67 12.56 15.67
CA THR A 85 -13.74 12.32 14.22
C THR A 85 -14.37 10.96 13.91
N LEU A 86 -15.42 10.97 13.09
CA LEU A 86 -15.98 9.78 12.48
C LEU A 86 -15.20 9.48 11.20
N ARG A 87 -14.59 8.30 11.11
CA ARG A 87 -13.85 7.84 9.93
C ARG A 87 -14.59 6.69 9.27
N PHE A 88 -14.97 6.88 8.01
CA PHE A 88 -15.51 5.84 7.13
C PHE A 88 -14.42 5.32 6.20
N THR A 89 -14.18 4.01 6.24
CA THR A 89 -13.21 3.32 5.38
C THR A 89 -13.98 2.52 4.33
N PRO A 90 -13.88 2.89 3.04
CA PRO A 90 -14.45 2.11 1.95
C PRO A 90 -13.99 0.64 1.99
N GLY A 91 -14.91 -0.30 1.79
CA GLY A 91 -14.61 -1.73 1.78
C GLY A 91 -13.91 -2.20 0.50
N GLN A 92 -13.93 -1.37 -0.55
CA GLN A 92 -13.24 -1.56 -1.81
C GLN A 92 -12.63 -0.20 -2.25
N PRO A 93 -11.55 -0.21 -3.05
CA PRO A 93 -10.97 1.02 -3.57
C PRO A 93 -12.00 1.80 -4.40
N LEU A 94 -12.09 3.12 -4.18
CA LEU A 94 -13.00 3.99 -4.91
C LEU A 94 -12.67 4.00 -6.41
N VAL A 95 -13.66 4.26 -7.26
CA VAL A 95 -13.50 4.18 -8.72
C VAL A 95 -12.72 5.41 -9.23
N PRO A 96 -11.61 5.23 -9.97
CA PRO A 96 -10.81 6.32 -10.55
C PRO A 96 -11.62 7.20 -11.49
N GLY A 97 -11.26 8.49 -11.55
CA GLY A 97 -11.91 9.50 -12.39
C GLY A 97 -13.33 9.86 -11.96
N SER A 98 -13.90 9.16 -10.96
CA SER A 98 -15.27 9.38 -10.50
C SER A 98 -15.31 10.47 -9.43
N SER A 99 -16.39 11.25 -9.44
CA SER A 99 -16.69 12.23 -8.39
C SER A 99 -17.52 11.58 -7.29
N TYR A 100 -17.12 11.79 -6.05
CA TYR A 100 -17.84 11.33 -4.85
C TYR A 100 -18.27 12.52 -4.01
N THR A 101 -19.48 12.47 -3.45
CA THR A 101 -20.00 13.45 -2.50
C THR A 101 -20.27 12.77 -1.17
N ALA A 102 -19.53 13.15 -0.13
CA ALA A 102 -19.79 12.75 1.25
C ALA A 102 -20.77 13.75 1.87
N ARG A 103 -21.91 13.28 2.36
CA ARG A 103 -22.99 14.09 2.93
C ARG A 103 -23.30 13.62 4.34
N LEU A 104 -23.25 14.54 5.29
CA LEU A 104 -23.74 14.35 6.66
C LEU A 104 -25.11 15.01 6.80
N ALA A 105 -26.16 14.22 6.94
CA ALA A 105 -27.51 14.71 7.21
C ALA A 105 -27.65 15.33 8.62
N PRO A 106 -28.61 16.25 8.83
CA PRO A 106 -28.97 16.73 10.16
C PRO A 106 -29.40 15.60 11.10
N GLY A 107 -29.25 15.79 12.40
CA GLY A 107 -29.80 14.89 13.43
C GLY A 107 -28.76 14.20 14.31
N ALA A 108 -27.50 14.15 13.89
CA ALA A 108 -26.40 13.65 14.72
C ALA A 108 -26.30 14.46 16.02
N ARG A 109 -26.11 13.81 17.17
CA ARG A 109 -26.11 14.46 18.48
C ARG A 109 -24.75 14.41 19.15
N SER A 110 -24.36 15.52 19.75
CA SER A 110 -23.24 15.60 20.68
C SER A 110 -23.54 14.86 21.98
N VAL A 111 -22.51 14.50 22.75
CA VAL A 111 -22.67 13.97 24.13
C VAL A 111 -23.42 14.98 25.02
N SER A 112 -23.29 16.28 24.74
CA SER A 112 -24.04 17.34 25.42
C SER A 112 -25.52 17.46 25.00
N GLY A 113 -26.00 16.63 24.08
CA GLY A 113 -27.38 16.60 23.60
C GLY A 113 -27.70 17.53 22.42
N ARG A 114 -26.77 18.43 22.04
CA ARG A 114 -26.93 19.32 20.87
C ARG A 114 -26.93 18.53 19.57
N ALA A 115 -27.85 18.84 18.66
CA ALA A 115 -27.94 18.19 17.35
C ALA A 115 -27.21 18.98 16.25
N VAL A 116 -26.70 18.29 15.24
CA VAL A 116 -26.30 18.87 13.95
C VAL A 116 -27.57 19.32 13.25
N LEU A 117 -27.69 20.63 13.00
CA LEU A 117 -28.93 21.25 12.54
C LEU A 117 -29.02 21.38 11.02
N ARG A 118 -27.89 21.28 10.31
CA ARG A 118 -27.80 21.50 8.87
C ARG A 118 -26.99 20.39 8.23
N GLU A 119 -27.39 20.04 7.02
CA GLU A 119 -26.60 19.17 6.18
C GLU A 119 -25.24 19.81 5.89
N THR A 120 -24.20 18.99 5.91
CA THR A 120 -22.86 19.39 5.45
C THR A 120 -22.40 18.37 4.43
N SER A 121 -21.78 18.82 3.34
CA SER A 121 -21.25 17.94 2.32
C SER A 121 -19.90 18.41 1.80
N SER A 122 -19.13 17.45 1.27
CA SER A 122 -17.89 17.70 0.53
C SER A 122 -17.86 16.80 -0.70
N THR A 123 -17.43 17.36 -1.83
CA THR A 123 -17.31 16.64 -3.10
C THR A 123 -15.84 16.59 -3.52
N PHE A 124 -15.34 15.40 -3.83
CA PHE A 124 -13.97 15.17 -4.27
C PHE A 124 -13.95 14.26 -5.50
N THR A 125 -12.83 14.25 -6.21
CA THR A 125 -12.61 13.37 -7.35
C THR A 125 -11.55 12.34 -7.00
N VAL A 126 -11.77 11.08 -7.35
CA VAL A 126 -10.76 10.04 -7.21
C VAL A 126 -9.79 10.17 -8.37
N ARG A 127 -8.50 10.32 -8.07
CA ARG A 127 -7.47 10.48 -9.10
C ARG A 127 -7.27 9.20 -9.91
N ASN A 128 -6.79 9.36 -11.14
CA ASN A 128 -6.35 8.25 -11.98
C ASN A 128 -5.00 7.70 -11.54
N SER A 129 -4.81 6.39 -11.67
CA SER A 129 -3.55 5.72 -11.36
C SER A 129 -2.49 5.96 -12.43
N LYS A 130 -1.25 6.15 -11.98
CA LYS A 130 -0.05 6.16 -12.83
C LYS A 130 0.67 4.81 -12.72
N ILE A 131 1.59 4.56 -13.63
CA ILE A 131 2.62 3.51 -13.49
C ILE A 131 3.96 4.20 -13.26
N LEU A 132 4.68 3.77 -12.24
CA LEU A 132 6.09 4.09 -12.03
C LEU A 132 6.97 2.99 -12.60
N TYR A 133 8.17 3.35 -13.04
CA TYR A 133 9.20 2.44 -13.51
C TYR A 133 10.57 3.12 -13.43
N VAL A 134 11.65 2.35 -13.51
CA VAL A 134 12.99 2.90 -13.73
C VAL A 134 13.38 2.84 -15.20
N TYR A 135 14.08 3.86 -15.66
CA TYR A 135 14.59 3.96 -17.03
C TYR A 135 15.96 4.66 -17.06
N PRO A 136 16.92 4.17 -17.88
CA PRO A 136 16.91 2.87 -18.57
C PRO A 136 16.82 1.67 -17.60
N ALA A 137 16.61 0.45 -18.09
CA ALA A 137 16.44 -0.72 -17.23
C ALA A 137 17.70 -1.06 -16.45
N ASN A 138 18.87 -0.77 -17.04
CA ASN A 138 20.17 -0.91 -16.41
C ASN A 138 20.67 0.45 -15.91
N PRO A 139 21.34 0.52 -14.73
CA PRO A 139 21.99 1.75 -14.28
C PRO A 139 22.97 2.32 -15.31
N PRO A 140 23.15 3.66 -15.38
CA PRO A 140 22.53 4.70 -14.55
C PRO A 140 21.05 4.94 -14.93
N HIS A 141 20.14 4.90 -13.95
CA HIS A 141 18.69 5.07 -14.19
C HIS A 141 18.01 5.99 -13.18
N GLU A 142 16.84 6.49 -13.57
CA GLU A 142 15.98 7.35 -12.75
C GLU A 142 14.56 6.78 -12.70
N ILE A 143 13.75 7.28 -11.77
CA ILE A 143 12.34 6.90 -11.64
C ILE A 143 11.51 7.80 -12.57
N PHE A 144 10.66 7.17 -13.37
CA PHE A 144 9.72 7.83 -14.28
C PHE A 144 8.29 7.43 -13.93
N SER A 145 7.34 8.24 -14.40
CA SER A 145 5.91 7.95 -14.33
C SER A 145 5.22 8.12 -15.67
N ILE A 146 4.21 7.30 -15.92
CA ILE A 146 3.31 7.40 -17.08
C ILE A 146 1.85 7.34 -16.62
N ASP A 147 0.99 8.19 -17.20
CA ASP A 147 -0.46 8.13 -17.00
C ASP A 147 -1.06 7.11 -17.95
N VAL A 148 -1.80 6.14 -17.39
CA VAL A 148 -2.33 4.99 -18.15
C VAL A 148 -3.63 5.32 -18.88
N GLN A 149 -4.26 6.47 -18.61
CA GLN A 149 -5.51 6.89 -19.26
C GLN A 149 -5.34 8.07 -20.22
N ALA A 150 -4.15 8.66 -20.31
CA ALA A 150 -3.91 9.73 -21.28
C ALA A 150 -3.62 9.13 -22.66
N ASP A 151 -4.42 9.48 -23.67
CA ASP A 151 -4.26 9.08 -25.09
C ASP A 151 -2.87 9.41 -25.69
N ALA A 152 -2.05 10.18 -24.96
CA ALA A 152 -0.64 10.45 -25.25
C ALA A 152 0.15 10.75 -23.96
N GLY A 153 0.12 9.85 -22.97
CA GLY A 153 0.83 10.03 -21.70
C GLY A 153 2.35 10.12 -21.87
N ALA A 154 2.90 11.33 -22.04
CA ALA A 154 4.34 11.53 -22.04
C ALA A 154 4.93 11.10 -20.69
N ALA A 155 5.99 10.30 -20.74
CA ALA A 155 6.75 9.92 -19.56
C ALA A 155 7.26 11.16 -18.82
N VAL A 156 7.09 11.17 -17.49
CA VAL A 156 7.58 12.24 -16.62
C VAL A 156 8.67 11.67 -15.72
N GLN A 157 9.89 12.18 -15.85
CA GLN A 157 10.99 11.88 -14.94
C GLN A 157 10.69 12.50 -13.56
N LEU A 158 10.72 11.69 -12.51
CA LEU A 158 10.42 12.12 -11.14
C LEU A 158 11.68 12.43 -10.33
N THR A 159 12.78 11.73 -10.60
CA THR A 159 14.05 11.87 -9.87
C THR A 159 15.18 12.36 -10.77
N ASN A 160 16.19 13.01 -10.18
CA ASN A 160 17.40 13.42 -10.88
C ASN A 160 18.62 13.20 -9.96
N THR A 161 18.94 11.93 -9.73
CA THR A 161 20.03 11.47 -8.87
C THR A 161 21.34 11.21 -9.61
N ASN A 162 21.38 11.52 -10.92
CA ASN A 162 22.49 11.19 -11.81
C ASN A 162 22.74 9.67 -11.89
N GLY A 163 21.66 8.89 -11.91
CA GLY A 163 21.70 7.44 -12.06
C GLY A 163 21.93 6.65 -10.76
N GLY A 164 21.76 7.29 -9.61
CA GLY A 164 22.06 6.72 -8.30
C GLY A 164 20.94 5.89 -7.67
N ILE A 165 19.82 5.65 -8.37
CA ILE A 165 18.68 4.88 -7.84
C ILE A 165 19.05 3.39 -7.73
N TYR A 166 18.70 2.77 -6.60
CA TYR A 166 18.82 1.31 -6.40
C TYR A 166 17.45 0.62 -6.46
N ASP A 167 16.47 1.16 -5.74
CA ASP A 167 15.10 0.65 -5.71
C ASP A 167 14.13 1.71 -5.15
N TYR A 168 12.84 1.40 -5.21
CA TYR A 168 11.79 2.25 -4.66
C TYR A 168 10.53 1.45 -4.28
N ALA A 169 9.70 2.06 -3.43
CA ALA A 169 8.38 1.57 -3.08
C ALA A 169 7.36 2.72 -2.99
N VAL A 170 6.10 2.38 -3.22
CA VAL A 170 4.99 3.32 -3.31
C VAL A 170 4.10 3.19 -2.08
N ALA A 171 3.72 4.31 -1.46
CA ALA A 171 2.75 4.30 -0.38
C ALA A 171 1.41 3.78 -0.89
N ARG A 172 0.65 3.04 -0.06
CA ARG A 172 -0.62 2.41 -0.47
C ARG A 172 -1.61 3.42 -1.05
N ASP A 173 -1.67 4.62 -0.48
CA ASP A 173 -2.53 5.68 -0.98
C ASP A 173 -2.05 6.26 -2.33
N GLY A 174 -0.79 6.07 -2.70
CA GLY A 174 -0.14 6.60 -3.89
C GLY A 174 0.25 8.08 -3.78
N ALA A 175 0.22 8.68 -2.60
CA ALA A 175 0.55 10.09 -2.41
C ALA A 175 2.05 10.37 -2.45
N GLN A 176 2.86 9.37 -2.07
CA GLN A 176 4.31 9.46 -2.03
C GLN A 176 4.96 8.14 -2.43
N LEU A 177 6.24 8.23 -2.76
CA LEU A 177 7.14 7.09 -2.89
C LEU A 177 8.35 7.30 -1.98
N VAL A 178 8.93 6.18 -1.55
CA VAL A 178 10.26 6.13 -0.95
C VAL A 178 11.20 5.52 -1.99
N TYR A 179 12.40 6.06 -2.13
CA TYR A 179 13.43 5.50 -2.98
C TYR A 179 14.78 5.50 -2.28
N SER A 180 15.63 4.55 -2.64
CA SER A 180 17.00 4.48 -2.18
C SER A 180 17.95 5.03 -3.24
N ALA A 181 18.88 5.89 -2.84
CA ALA A 181 19.82 6.53 -3.76
C ALA A 181 21.23 6.64 -3.20
N GLN A 182 22.23 6.45 -4.07
CA GLN A 182 23.63 6.59 -3.71
C GLN A 182 23.91 8.01 -3.16
N ASN A 183 24.62 8.07 -2.03
CA ASN A 183 25.03 9.32 -1.43
C ASN A 183 26.50 9.64 -1.75
N SER A 184 26.97 10.83 -1.34
CA SER A 184 28.34 11.30 -1.58
C SER A 184 29.43 10.51 -0.83
N ARG A 185 29.04 9.67 0.14
CA ARG A 185 29.91 8.89 1.02
C ARG A 185 29.98 7.42 0.65
N THR A 186 29.56 7.05 -0.56
CA THR A 186 29.47 5.68 -1.09
C THR A 186 28.35 4.81 -0.50
N GLY A 187 27.65 5.30 0.52
CA GLY A 187 26.45 4.65 1.06
C GLY A 187 25.22 4.90 0.19
N VAL A 188 24.07 4.41 0.68
CA VAL A 188 22.77 4.57 0.03
C VAL A 188 21.76 5.07 1.06
N ASP A 189 21.19 6.25 0.81
CA ASP A 189 20.22 6.92 1.69
C ASP A 189 18.79 6.66 1.23
N LEU A 190 17.82 6.80 2.14
CA LEU A 190 16.40 6.74 1.82
C LEU A 190 15.81 8.14 1.70
N TRP A 191 15.04 8.37 0.64
CA TRP A 191 14.42 9.64 0.31
C TRP A 191 12.92 9.48 0.06
N LEU A 192 12.15 10.49 0.44
CA LEU A 192 10.73 10.59 0.13
C LEU A 192 10.50 11.58 -1.00
N LEU A 193 9.58 11.24 -1.89
CA LEU A 193 9.15 12.09 -2.99
C LEU A 193 7.63 12.06 -3.11
N ALA A 194 7.03 13.22 -3.38
CA ALA A 194 5.60 13.30 -3.66
C ALA A 194 5.27 12.66 -5.01
N ARG A 195 4.03 12.18 -5.16
CA ARG A 195 3.49 11.51 -6.36
C ARG A 195 3.83 12.17 -7.69
N ASN A 196 3.84 13.52 -7.71
CA ASN A 196 4.04 14.32 -8.91
C ASN A 196 5.47 14.90 -9.00
N GLY A 197 6.42 14.34 -8.25
CA GLY A 197 7.77 14.86 -8.14
C GLY A 197 7.84 16.04 -7.16
N GLY A 198 8.79 16.94 -7.39
CA GLY A 198 9.09 18.08 -6.52
C GLY A 198 10.42 17.91 -5.80
N VAL A 199 10.61 18.63 -4.70
CA VAL A 199 11.85 18.55 -3.90
C VAL A 199 11.81 17.28 -3.04
N PRO A 200 12.74 16.34 -3.21
CA PRO A 200 12.80 15.15 -2.37
C PRO A 200 13.23 15.52 -0.95
N ARG A 201 12.67 14.82 0.04
CA ARG A 201 13.03 14.95 1.46
C ARG A 201 13.90 13.77 1.87
N LEU A 202 15.07 14.04 2.45
CA LEU A 202 15.89 12.99 3.06
C LEU A 202 15.11 12.39 4.24
N LEU A 203 14.91 11.07 4.21
CA LEU A 203 14.23 10.33 5.26
C LEU A 203 15.23 9.64 6.19
N VAL A 204 16.22 8.93 5.63
CA VAL A 204 17.27 8.28 6.41
C VAL A 204 18.63 8.54 5.76
N ALA A 205 19.54 9.17 6.52
CA ALA A 205 20.95 9.27 6.18
C ALA A 205 21.68 8.02 6.68
N CYS A 206 22.19 7.20 5.77
CA CYS A 206 22.86 5.95 6.10
C CYS A 206 24.39 6.04 6.06
N GLU A 207 24.92 7.25 5.83
CA GLU A 207 26.35 7.54 5.86
C GLU A 207 27.12 6.66 4.86
N ILE A 208 27.96 5.75 5.33
CA ILE A 208 28.71 4.81 4.48
C ILE A 208 27.96 3.49 4.29
N ASP A 209 26.92 3.23 5.07
CA ASP A 209 26.09 2.03 4.98
C ASP A 209 25.11 2.14 3.81
N ARG A 210 24.54 1.00 3.41
CA ARG A 210 23.54 0.92 2.35
C ARG A 210 22.17 0.66 2.96
N CYS A 211 21.25 1.59 2.78
CA CYS A 211 19.83 1.40 3.09
C CYS A 211 19.05 1.20 1.79
N ILE A 212 18.51 0.00 1.62
CA ILE A 212 17.89 -0.47 0.37
C ILE A 212 16.64 -1.30 0.68
N ALA A 213 15.94 -1.73 -0.36
CA ALA A 213 14.71 -2.52 -0.34
C ALA A 213 13.65 -1.94 0.61
N PRO A 214 13.28 -0.65 0.47
CA PRO A 214 12.30 -0.04 1.33
C PRO A 214 10.90 -0.58 1.01
N GLU A 215 10.06 -0.68 2.03
CA GLU A 215 8.71 -1.21 1.92
C GLU A 215 7.77 -0.53 2.92
N TRP A 216 6.67 0.03 2.42
CA TRP A 216 5.70 0.75 3.24
C TRP A 216 4.84 -0.20 4.06
N SER A 217 4.63 0.11 5.33
CA SER A 217 3.56 -0.53 6.11
C SER A 217 2.20 -0.23 5.49
N PRO A 218 1.20 -1.13 5.59
CA PRO A 218 -0.10 -0.94 4.95
C PRO A 218 -0.88 0.29 5.44
N ASP A 219 -0.56 0.79 6.63
CA ASP A 219 -1.11 2.01 7.22
C ASP A 219 -0.35 3.29 6.82
N GLY A 220 0.79 3.16 6.12
CA GLY A 220 1.62 4.27 5.66
C GLY A 220 2.46 4.95 6.73
N ARG A 221 2.46 4.46 7.98
CA ARG A 221 3.14 5.13 9.10
C ARG A 221 4.63 4.80 9.19
N ARG A 222 5.03 3.62 8.71
CA ARG A 222 6.39 3.12 8.80
C ARG A 222 6.89 2.63 7.45
N ILE A 223 8.19 2.65 7.29
CA ILE A 223 8.88 1.97 6.18
C ILE A 223 9.83 0.94 6.80
N ALA A 224 9.69 -0.32 6.40
CA ALA A 224 10.70 -1.35 6.63
C ALA A 224 11.78 -1.24 5.56
N TYR A 225 13.05 -1.45 5.91
CA TYR A 225 14.15 -1.43 4.96
C TYR A 225 15.30 -2.34 5.41
N SER A 226 16.15 -2.71 4.47
CA SER A 226 17.38 -3.45 4.74
C SER A 226 18.53 -2.47 4.92
N ARG A 227 19.27 -2.61 6.01
CA ARG A 227 20.53 -1.91 6.26
C ARG A 227 21.70 -2.88 6.17
N GLU A 228 22.62 -2.60 5.27
CA GLU A 228 23.88 -3.33 5.10
C GLU A 228 25.03 -2.43 5.56
N ASN A 229 25.79 -2.89 6.55
CA ASN A 229 26.96 -2.15 7.00
C ASN A 229 28.00 -2.06 5.88
N ALA A 230 28.69 -0.93 5.79
CA ALA A 230 29.84 -0.80 4.92
C ALA A 230 30.86 -1.93 5.17
N GLY A 231 31.46 -2.45 4.09
CA GLY A 231 32.51 -3.45 4.21
C GLY A 231 33.71 -2.95 5.02
N VAL A 232 34.46 -3.86 5.64
CA VAL A 232 35.57 -3.55 6.57
C VAL A 232 36.74 -2.77 5.96
N ALA A 233 36.82 -2.72 4.62
CA ALA A 233 37.76 -1.91 3.87
C ALA A 233 37.10 -1.38 2.58
N PRO A 234 37.59 -0.28 1.99
CA PRO A 234 37.09 0.23 0.71
C PRO A 234 37.03 -0.87 -0.36
N GLY A 235 35.86 -1.04 -0.99
CA GLY A 235 35.63 -2.08 -2.01
C GLY A 235 35.33 -3.48 -1.47
N SER A 236 35.30 -3.68 -0.15
CA SER A 236 34.83 -4.94 0.45
C SER A 236 33.32 -5.10 0.26
N ALA A 237 32.85 -6.34 0.20
CA ALA A 237 31.43 -6.64 0.17
C ALA A 237 30.74 -6.04 1.42
N PRO A 238 29.50 -5.51 1.28
CA PRO A 238 28.70 -5.08 2.42
C PRO A 238 28.46 -6.23 3.41
N GLY A 239 28.20 -5.87 4.66
CA GLY A 239 27.76 -6.83 5.67
C GLY A 239 26.39 -7.41 5.34
N ALA A 240 26.03 -8.51 6.02
CA ALA A 240 24.71 -9.12 5.86
C ALA A 240 23.58 -8.10 6.15
N PRO A 241 22.50 -8.10 5.35
CA PRO A 241 21.40 -7.17 5.48
C PRO A 241 20.63 -7.42 6.79
N ARG A 242 20.33 -6.34 7.49
CA ARG A 242 19.53 -6.33 8.72
C ARG A 242 18.23 -5.58 8.51
N LEU A 243 17.17 -6.04 9.17
CA LEU A 243 15.87 -5.40 9.08
C LEU A 243 15.76 -4.20 10.02
N TRP A 244 15.42 -3.05 9.46
CA TRP A 244 15.18 -1.80 10.18
C TRP A 244 13.81 -1.23 9.83
N THR A 245 13.30 -0.37 10.71
CA THR A 245 12.12 0.45 10.43
C THR A 245 12.42 1.92 10.65
N VAL A 246 11.69 2.77 9.92
CA VAL A 246 11.68 4.22 10.10
C VAL A 246 10.24 4.70 10.21
N ASP A 247 9.97 5.60 11.16
CA ASP A 247 8.72 6.35 11.22
C ASP A 247 8.73 7.44 10.15
N VAL A 248 7.68 7.48 9.33
CA VAL A 248 7.62 8.37 8.16
C VAL A 248 7.51 9.84 8.57
N GLU A 249 6.81 10.12 9.66
CA GLU A 249 6.55 11.49 10.13
C GLU A 249 7.77 12.05 10.87
N THR A 250 8.30 11.29 11.84
CA THR A 250 9.39 11.78 12.69
C THR A 250 10.77 11.52 12.10
N GLY A 251 10.91 10.51 11.24
CA GLY A 251 12.21 10.03 10.75
C GLY A 251 12.95 9.15 11.76
N ASP A 252 12.32 8.77 12.88
CA ASP A 252 12.94 7.94 13.90
C ASP A 252 13.20 6.53 13.36
N THR A 253 14.47 6.10 13.43
CA THR A 253 14.90 4.77 12.97
C THR A 253 15.16 3.83 14.14
N ALA A 254 14.76 2.57 13.99
CA ALA A 254 15.12 1.50 14.93
C ALA A 254 15.36 0.18 14.21
N ALA A 255 16.19 -0.69 14.79
CA ALA A 255 16.22 -2.09 14.40
C ALA A 255 14.83 -2.71 14.64
N PHE A 256 14.38 -3.57 13.73
CA PHE A 256 13.06 -4.18 13.87
C PHE A 256 13.00 -5.04 15.16
N ASN A 257 11.90 -4.93 15.91
CA ASN A 257 11.74 -5.51 17.24
C ASN A 257 12.87 -5.18 18.24
N GLN A 258 13.59 -4.08 18.04
CA GLN A 258 14.75 -3.68 18.84
C GLN A 258 15.88 -4.73 18.85
N ASP A 259 15.92 -5.59 17.82
CA ASP A 259 16.92 -6.64 17.66
C ASP A 259 17.75 -6.40 16.39
N SER A 260 18.97 -5.91 16.58
CA SER A 260 19.91 -5.66 15.49
C SER A 260 20.57 -6.93 14.93
N GLU A 261 20.30 -8.09 15.50
CA GLU A 261 20.80 -9.38 15.02
C GLU A 261 19.84 -10.04 14.02
N VAL A 262 18.64 -9.47 13.83
CA VAL A 262 17.70 -9.92 12.81
C VAL A 262 18.27 -9.68 11.42
N LEU A 263 18.83 -10.74 10.85
CA LEU A 263 19.21 -10.82 9.45
C LEU A 263 17.96 -10.96 8.59
N GLY A 264 17.96 -10.25 7.46
CA GLY A 264 16.89 -10.38 6.50
C GLY A 264 16.91 -9.31 5.42
N PHE A 265 16.46 -9.69 4.23
CA PHE A 265 16.21 -8.75 3.14
C PHE A 265 14.88 -9.01 2.45
N GLY A 266 14.44 -8.05 1.64
CA GLY A 266 13.22 -8.16 0.85
C GLY A 266 11.95 -8.20 1.70
N ALA A 267 11.82 -7.23 2.61
CA ALA A 267 10.67 -7.13 3.51
C ALA A 267 9.34 -7.05 2.75
N THR A 268 8.31 -7.75 3.25
CA THR A 268 6.94 -7.69 2.74
C THR A 268 5.89 -7.78 3.85
N TRP A 269 5.05 -6.76 3.99
CA TRP A 269 3.93 -6.72 4.93
C TRP A 269 2.75 -7.54 4.40
N SER A 270 2.04 -8.21 5.32
CA SER A 270 0.70 -8.69 5.02
C SER A 270 -0.25 -7.51 4.76
N PRO A 271 -1.27 -7.63 3.89
CA PRO A 271 -2.18 -6.52 3.56
C PRO A 271 -2.92 -5.89 4.74
N ASP A 272 -3.07 -6.64 5.84
CA ASP A 272 -3.68 -6.20 7.10
C ASP A 272 -2.68 -5.59 8.10
N GLY A 273 -1.37 -5.59 7.78
CA GLY A 273 -0.30 -5.01 8.60
C GLY A 273 0.08 -5.82 9.84
N LYS A 274 -0.51 -7.00 10.04
CA LYS A 274 -0.25 -7.82 11.24
C LYS A 274 1.02 -8.65 11.16
N ARG A 275 1.52 -8.90 9.94
CA ARG A 275 2.73 -9.68 9.70
C ARG A 275 3.72 -8.95 8.82
N LEU A 276 5.00 -9.19 9.06
CA LEU A 276 6.11 -8.77 8.22
C LEU A 276 6.97 -9.99 7.90
N MET A 277 7.21 -10.27 6.63
CA MET A 277 8.12 -11.34 6.20
C MET A 277 9.44 -10.77 5.69
N VAL A 278 10.54 -11.45 5.98
CA VAL A 278 11.86 -11.23 5.36
C VAL A 278 12.47 -12.58 4.97
N TYR A 279 13.39 -12.56 4.02
CA TYR A 279 14.23 -13.72 3.73
C TYR A 279 15.58 -13.60 4.43
N ASP A 280 15.90 -14.60 5.26
CA ASP A 280 17.19 -14.79 5.91
C ASP A 280 18.04 -15.77 5.10
N GLY A 281 18.99 -15.22 4.34
CA GLY A 281 19.89 -15.99 3.49
C GLY A 281 20.94 -16.80 4.25
N SER A 282 21.17 -16.54 5.54
CA SER A 282 22.11 -17.33 6.35
C SER A 282 21.51 -18.67 6.78
N GLU A 283 20.19 -18.70 6.95
CA GLU A 283 19.42 -19.88 7.37
C GLU A 283 18.61 -20.51 6.24
N LEU A 284 18.68 -19.93 5.02
CA LEU A 284 17.84 -20.32 3.88
C LEU A 284 16.36 -20.41 4.29
N ALA A 285 15.85 -19.34 4.90
CA ALA A 285 14.51 -19.36 5.47
C ALA A 285 13.77 -18.02 5.36
N LEU A 286 12.47 -18.10 5.15
CA LEU A 286 11.56 -16.98 5.33
C LEU A 286 11.24 -16.85 6.82
N ARG A 287 11.49 -15.67 7.38
CA ARG A 287 11.10 -15.31 8.75
C ARG A 287 9.86 -14.44 8.68
N VAL A 288 8.79 -14.86 9.35
CA VAL A 288 7.53 -14.12 9.43
C VAL A 288 7.33 -13.67 10.87
N TYR A 289 7.26 -12.36 11.05
CA TYR A 289 7.08 -11.70 12.33
C TYR A 289 5.64 -11.26 12.51
N GLU A 290 5.06 -11.54 13.66
CA GLU A 290 3.83 -10.93 14.12
C GLU A 290 4.17 -9.58 14.77
N VAL A 291 3.55 -8.51 14.25
CA VAL A 291 4.03 -7.14 14.46
C VAL A 291 3.75 -6.63 15.88
N GLU A 292 2.62 -7.02 16.46
CA GLU A 292 2.25 -6.61 17.82
C GLU A 292 2.96 -7.43 18.90
N SER A 293 3.04 -8.76 18.71
CA SER A 293 3.56 -9.68 19.73
C SER A 293 5.08 -9.91 19.63
N GLY A 294 5.68 -9.60 18.48
CA GLY A 294 7.06 -9.94 18.16
C GLY A 294 7.30 -11.42 17.86
N ARG A 295 6.26 -12.27 17.91
CA ARG A 295 6.38 -13.71 17.70
C ARG A 295 6.85 -14.01 16.27
N GLN A 296 7.79 -14.94 16.14
CA GLN A 296 8.35 -15.36 14.86
C GLN A 296 7.82 -16.74 14.44
N GLN A 297 7.62 -16.92 13.14
CA GLN A 297 7.50 -18.20 12.45
C GLN A 297 8.61 -18.30 11.40
N VAL A 298 9.21 -19.48 11.25
CA VAL A 298 10.25 -19.76 10.25
C VAL A 298 9.71 -20.76 9.24
N VAL A 299 9.88 -20.47 7.96
CA VAL A 299 9.57 -21.37 6.85
C VAL A 299 10.85 -21.58 6.04
N GLN A 300 11.36 -22.80 6.05
CA GLN A 300 12.56 -23.18 5.30
C GLN A 300 12.29 -23.11 3.79
N THR A 301 13.26 -22.60 3.01
CA THR A 301 13.18 -22.50 1.55
C THR A 301 14.57 -22.62 0.93
N GLN A 302 14.66 -23.20 -0.27
CA GLN A 302 15.92 -23.30 -1.01
C GLN A 302 16.18 -22.10 -1.94
N MET A 303 15.15 -21.30 -2.25
CA MET A 303 15.28 -20.19 -3.21
C MET A 303 15.31 -18.80 -2.57
N GLY A 304 14.69 -18.63 -1.41
CA GLY A 304 14.67 -17.34 -0.73
C GLY A 304 13.93 -16.22 -1.44
N MET A 305 13.10 -16.55 -2.43
CA MET A 305 12.32 -15.56 -3.16
C MET A 305 11.12 -15.11 -2.33
N VAL A 306 10.85 -13.81 -2.36
CA VAL A 306 9.76 -13.20 -1.61
C VAL A 306 8.41 -13.62 -2.23
N GLY A 307 7.50 -14.11 -1.39
CA GLY A 307 6.18 -14.59 -1.81
C GLY A 307 5.15 -13.49 -2.09
N SER A 308 3.95 -13.90 -2.50
CA SER A 308 2.76 -13.05 -2.62
C SER A 308 1.77 -13.38 -1.52
N TRP A 309 1.46 -12.41 -0.68
CA TRP A 309 0.39 -12.50 0.31
C TRP A 309 -0.98 -12.70 -0.34
N SER A 310 -1.86 -13.46 0.31
CA SER A 310 -3.29 -13.42 0.01
C SER A 310 -3.88 -12.08 0.46
N PRO A 311 -4.97 -11.58 -0.17
CA PRO A 311 -5.55 -10.29 0.18
C PRO A 311 -6.06 -10.16 1.62
N ASP A 312 -6.47 -11.28 2.22
CA ASP A 312 -6.86 -11.37 3.64
C ASP A 312 -5.64 -11.40 4.59
N GLY A 313 -4.42 -11.49 4.06
CA GLY A 313 -3.17 -11.63 4.81
C GLY A 313 -2.97 -12.97 5.49
N GLY A 314 -3.95 -13.89 5.43
CA GLY A 314 -3.98 -15.19 6.12
C GLY A 314 -3.01 -16.23 5.57
N ARG A 315 -2.60 -16.08 4.31
CA ARG A 315 -1.80 -17.03 3.54
C ARG A 315 -0.75 -16.31 2.68
N MET A 316 0.22 -17.07 2.19
CA MET A 316 1.22 -16.56 1.24
C MET A 316 1.61 -17.64 0.23
N LEU A 317 1.69 -17.26 -1.04
CA LEU A 317 2.28 -18.11 -2.09
C LEU A 317 3.77 -17.85 -2.20
N ILE A 318 4.56 -18.91 -2.23
CA ILE A 318 6.01 -18.84 -2.45
C ILE A 318 6.39 -19.77 -3.60
N THR A 319 7.51 -19.46 -4.23
CA THR A 319 8.21 -20.38 -5.13
C THR A 319 9.35 -21.04 -4.36
N ASP A 320 9.50 -22.35 -4.51
CA ASP A 320 10.63 -23.07 -3.91
C ASP A 320 11.22 -24.12 -4.85
N LEU A 321 12.48 -24.48 -4.61
CA LEU A 321 13.18 -25.46 -5.43
C LEU A 321 12.79 -26.87 -4.98
N LYS A 322 12.22 -27.63 -5.90
CA LYS A 322 12.01 -29.05 -5.77
C LYS A 322 13.05 -29.81 -6.57
N LEU A 323 13.93 -30.53 -5.88
CA LEU A 323 14.89 -31.44 -6.48
C LEU A 323 14.21 -32.81 -6.73
N ALA A 324 13.96 -33.14 -7.99
CA ALA A 324 13.59 -34.49 -8.42
C ALA A 324 14.80 -35.21 -9.02
N GLN A 325 14.77 -36.55 -9.09
CA GLN A 325 15.93 -37.38 -9.49
C GLN A 325 16.56 -37.01 -10.85
N SER A 326 15.81 -36.38 -11.76
CA SER A 326 16.25 -36.00 -13.10
C SER A 326 16.05 -34.53 -13.46
N GLN A 327 15.45 -33.72 -12.59
CA GLN A 327 15.14 -32.31 -12.88
C GLN A 327 14.99 -31.50 -11.60
N ALA A 328 15.51 -30.27 -11.61
CA ALA A 328 15.18 -29.25 -10.62
C ALA A 328 14.02 -28.39 -11.16
N LEU A 329 12.94 -28.29 -10.40
CA LEU A 329 11.75 -27.50 -10.73
C LEU A 329 11.53 -26.43 -9.68
N VAL A 330 11.11 -25.25 -10.10
CA VAL A 330 10.60 -24.23 -9.18
C VAL A 330 9.10 -24.43 -9.05
N THR A 331 8.64 -24.95 -7.91
CA THR A 331 7.22 -25.25 -7.64
C THR A 331 6.59 -24.17 -6.78
N LEU A 332 5.26 -24.07 -6.83
CA LEU A 332 4.51 -23.14 -6.00
C LEU A 332 4.02 -23.82 -4.72
N HIS A 333 4.19 -23.13 -3.59
CA HIS A 333 3.73 -23.58 -2.28
C HIS A 333 2.86 -22.53 -1.62
N LEU A 334 1.87 -22.98 -0.86
CA LEU A 334 0.96 -22.16 -0.06
C LEU A 334 1.32 -22.31 1.41
N ILE A 335 1.69 -21.20 2.03
CA ILE A 335 1.87 -21.09 3.47
C ILE A 335 0.54 -20.65 4.08
N ASP A 336 0.01 -21.44 5.00
CA ASP A 336 -1.14 -21.09 5.84
C ASP A 336 -0.66 -20.78 7.25
N PHE A 337 -0.77 -19.52 7.65
CA PHE A 337 -0.22 -19.06 8.92
C PHE A 337 -1.11 -19.39 10.12
N GLU A 338 -2.41 -19.62 9.90
CA GLU A 338 -3.31 -20.05 10.98
C GLU A 338 -3.12 -21.54 11.26
N ARG A 339 -3.04 -22.35 10.20
CA ARG A 339 -2.80 -23.80 10.29
C ARG A 339 -1.34 -24.14 10.57
N LYS A 340 -0.42 -23.18 10.39
CA LYS A 340 1.04 -23.37 10.45
C LYS A 340 1.50 -24.49 9.51
N ASP A 341 0.94 -24.49 8.31
CA ASP A 341 1.15 -25.52 7.30
C ASP A 341 1.77 -24.92 6.03
N VAL A 342 2.53 -25.75 5.31
CA VAL A 342 3.09 -25.44 4.00
C VAL A 342 2.74 -26.58 3.06
N SER A 343 1.90 -26.30 2.07
CA SER A 343 1.41 -27.30 1.12
C SER A 343 1.73 -26.90 -0.33
N ALA A 344 1.63 -27.83 -1.28
CA ALA A 344 1.73 -27.51 -2.69
C ALA A 344 0.56 -26.59 -3.10
N ALA A 345 0.83 -25.60 -3.95
CA ALA A 345 -0.18 -24.69 -4.48
C ALA A 345 -0.51 -25.02 -5.94
N ILE A 346 -1.77 -24.81 -6.34
CA ILE A 346 -2.32 -25.02 -7.70
C ILE A 346 -2.60 -26.48 -8.08
N GLY A 347 -3.83 -26.95 -7.83
CA GLY A 347 -4.40 -28.16 -8.45
C GLY A 347 -3.61 -29.47 -8.28
N PRO A 348 -4.02 -30.57 -8.93
CA PRO A 348 -3.36 -31.88 -8.79
C PRO A 348 -1.96 -31.93 -9.41
N ASP A 349 -1.63 -31.03 -10.34
CA ASP A 349 -0.37 -31.01 -11.11
C ASP A 349 0.57 -29.85 -10.71
N ALA A 350 0.38 -29.27 -9.52
CA ALA A 350 1.22 -28.22 -8.92
C ALA A 350 2.72 -28.49 -9.07
N ASP A 351 3.09 -29.74 -8.86
CA ASP A 351 4.47 -30.19 -8.73
C ASP A 351 5.10 -30.61 -10.06
N ALA A 352 4.32 -30.61 -11.14
CA ALA A 352 4.77 -31.04 -12.45
C ALA A 352 5.31 -29.89 -13.30
N ASN A 353 5.16 -28.62 -12.88
CA ASN A 353 5.50 -27.47 -13.70
C ASN A 353 6.53 -26.57 -13.02
N ASP A 354 7.17 -25.71 -13.81
CA ASP A 354 8.17 -24.74 -13.35
C ASP A 354 7.57 -23.33 -13.41
N TYR A 355 7.57 -22.63 -12.28
CA TYR A 355 6.84 -21.36 -12.08
C TYR A 355 7.78 -20.20 -11.76
N SER A 356 7.35 -18.98 -12.09
CA SER A 356 7.93 -17.73 -11.57
C SER A 356 7.15 -17.24 -10.34
N SER A 357 7.74 -16.33 -9.58
CA SER A 357 7.11 -15.77 -8.37
C SER A 357 5.74 -15.18 -8.68
N PRO A 358 4.66 -15.64 -8.03
CA PRO A 358 3.32 -15.34 -8.49
C PRO A 358 2.80 -14.01 -7.92
N ALA A 359 1.65 -13.53 -8.41
CA ALA A 359 0.95 -12.37 -7.87
C ALA A 359 -0.56 -12.63 -7.72
N TRP A 360 -1.03 -12.61 -6.47
CA TRP A 360 -2.44 -12.82 -6.13
C TRP A 360 -3.28 -11.61 -6.56
N SER A 361 -4.46 -11.85 -7.15
CA SER A 361 -5.41 -10.78 -7.45
C SER A 361 -5.93 -10.12 -6.17
N PRO A 362 -6.27 -8.82 -6.19
CA PRO A 362 -6.81 -8.11 -5.03
C PRO A 362 -8.09 -8.74 -4.46
N ALA A 363 -8.92 -9.36 -5.31
CA ALA A 363 -10.15 -10.04 -4.91
C ALA A 363 -9.89 -11.45 -4.31
N GLY A 364 -8.68 -11.98 -4.43
CA GLY A 364 -8.30 -13.24 -3.80
C GLY A 364 -8.60 -14.49 -4.64
N ASP A 365 -9.04 -14.30 -5.88
CA ASP A 365 -9.70 -15.34 -6.65
C ASP A 365 -8.87 -15.78 -7.88
N TRP A 366 -7.84 -15.01 -8.27
CA TRP A 366 -6.95 -15.28 -9.39
C TRP A 366 -5.48 -15.14 -9.03
N LEU A 367 -4.62 -15.76 -9.83
CA LEU A 367 -3.17 -15.69 -9.75
C LEU A 367 -2.57 -15.37 -11.13
N LEU A 368 -1.62 -14.43 -11.18
CA LEU A 368 -0.69 -14.29 -12.30
C LEU A 368 0.63 -14.96 -11.96
N THR A 369 1.15 -15.77 -12.87
CA THR A 369 2.51 -16.34 -12.78
C THR A 369 2.96 -16.81 -14.16
N ALA A 370 4.26 -16.77 -14.42
CA ALA A 370 4.81 -17.44 -15.58
C ALA A 370 4.99 -18.94 -15.28
N LYS A 371 4.51 -19.79 -16.18
CA LYS A 371 4.51 -21.24 -16.05
C LYS A 371 5.16 -21.86 -17.28
N ARG A 372 6.01 -22.86 -17.04
CA ARG A 372 6.62 -23.72 -18.07
C ARG A 372 6.24 -25.16 -17.82
N ILE A 373 5.69 -25.77 -18.86
CA ILE A 373 5.34 -27.19 -18.86
C ILE A 373 6.63 -27.96 -19.20
N PRO A 374 6.98 -29.04 -18.50
CA PRO A 374 8.15 -29.83 -18.84
C PRO A 374 8.13 -30.27 -20.31
N GLY A 375 9.27 -30.11 -20.98
CA GLY A 375 9.41 -30.44 -22.40
C GLY A 375 8.88 -29.38 -23.38
N SER A 376 8.22 -28.30 -22.93
CA SER A 376 7.65 -27.27 -23.82
C SER A 376 8.65 -26.21 -24.30
N GLY A 377 9.94 -26.35 -23.98
CA GLY A 377 10.98 -25.38 -24.26
C GLY A 377 11.56 -24.72 -22.99
N PRO A 378 12.47 -23.74 -23.15
CA PRO A 378 13.09 -23.06 -22.02
C PRO A 378 12.27 -21.90 -21.44
N ASN A 379 11.23 -21.42 -22.15
CA ASN A 379 10.48 -20.22 -21.75
C ASN A 379 9.35 -20.54 -20.75
N LYS A 380 9.03 -19.57 -19.88
CA LYS A 380 7.83 -19.58 -19.03
C LYS A 380 6.80 -18.64 -19.66
N GLN A 381 5.68 -19.18 -20.13
CA GLN A 381 4.57 -18.38 -20.64
C GLN A 381 3.86 -17.70 -19.48
N LEU A 382 3.25 -16.53 -19.67
CA LEU A 382 2.40 -15.89 -18.68
C LEU A 382 1.06 -16.61 -18.58
N TRP A 383 0.60 -16.90 -17.37
CA TRP A 383 -0.68 -17.57 -17.10
C TRP A 383 -1.53 -16.80 -16.07
N LEU A 384 -2.84 -16.86 -16.28
CA LEU A 384 -3.87 -16.51 -15.30
C LEU A 384 -4.53 -17.80 -14.80
N MET A 385 -4.54 -18.04 -13.49
CA MET A 385 -5.00 -19.31 -12.91
C MET A 385 -5.81 -19.11 -11.62
N ARG A 386 -6.76 -20.00 -11.36
CA ARG A 386 -7.39 -20.15 -10.05
C ARG A 386 -6.45 -20.94 -9.12
N LEU A 387 -6.45 -20.61 -7.82
CA LEU A 387 -5.61 -21.30 -6.84
C LEU A 387 -5.95 -22.80 -6.71
N ASP A 388 -7.22 -23.16 -6.84
CA ASP A 388 -7.67 -24.55 -6.79
C ASP A 388 -7.36 -25.34 -8.08
N GLY A 389 -6.82 -24.68 -9.11
CA GLY A 389 -6.52 -25.28 -10.40
C GLY A 389 -7.75 -25.60 -11.25
N SER A 390 -8.95 -25.18 -10.83
CA SER A 390 -10.20 -25.43 -11.58
C SER A 390 -10.24 -24.74 -12.94
N GLU A 391 -9.51 -23.63 -13.07
CA GLU A 391 -9.44 -22.83 -14.29
C GLU A 391 -8.05 -22.23 -14.46
N GLY A 392 -7.57 -22.18 -15.70
CA GLY A 392 -6.30 -21.55 -16.04
C GLY A 392 -6.12 -21.38 -17.54
N ARG A 393 -5.56 -20.24 -17.95
CA ARG A 393 -5.26 -19.94 -19.36
C ARG A 393 -3.93 -19.22 -19.52
N ALA A 394 -3.21 -19.53 -20.59
CA ALA A 394 -2.05 -18.75 -21.02
C ALA A 394 -2.53 -17.38 -21.53
N LEU A 395 -1.84 -16.31 -21.11
CA LEU A 395 -2.04 -14.94 -21.57
C LEU A 395 -0.99 -14.51 -22.60
N SER A 396 0.04 -15.32 -22.82
CA SER A 396 1.08 -15.09 -23.82
C SER A 396 1.25 -16.33 -24.68
N SER A 397 1.35 -16.13 -25.99
CA SER A 397 1.71 -17.17 -26.98
C SER A 397 3.14 -17.07 -27.48
N ASP A 398 3.81 -15.93 -27.27
CA ASP A 398 5.18 -15.71 -27.73
C ASP A 398 6.19 -16.44 -26.86
N ASN A 399 6.86 -17.42 -27.45
CA ASN A 399 7.86 -18.25 -26.77
C ASN A 399 9.25 -17.61 -26.71
N ASN A 400 9.41 -16.39 -27.20
CA ASN A 400 10.64 -15.63 -27.09
C ASN A 400 10.76 -14.87 -25.78
N TYR A 401 9.69 -14.72 -25.00
CA TYR A 401 9.71 -13.94 -23.76
C TYR A 401 9.55 -14.81 -22.52
N THR A 402 10.12 -14.34 -21.42
CA THR A 402 9.73 -14.72 -20.07
C THR A 402 9.22 -13.49 -19.33
N TYR A 403 8.32 -13.69 -18.37
CA TYR A 403 7.65 -12.62 -17.65
C TYR A 403 7.93 -12.74 -16.15
N ASP A 404 8.03 -11.61 -15.45
CA ASP A 404 8.18 -11.54 -13.99
C ASP A 404 7.68 -10.18 -13.44
N GLY A 405 7.71 -10.00 -12.12
CA GLY A 405 7.44 -8.71 -11.48
C GLY A 405 5.97 -8.27 -11.61
N TYR A 406 5.03 -9.21 -11.59
CA TYR A 406 3.61 -8.92 -11.79
C TYR A 406 3.04 -8.10 -10.62
N ARG A 407 2.32 -7.02 -10.95
CA ARG A 407 1.65 -6.13 -10.00
C ARG A 407 0.26 -5.78 -10.53
N TRP A 408 -0.77 -6.25 -9.83
CA TRP A 408 -2.15 -5.88 -10.08
C TRP A 408 -2.42 -4.42 -9.72
N ASP A 409 -3.32 -3.79 -10.46
CA ASP A 409 -3.93 -2.54 -10.00
C ASP A 409 -4.87 -2.81 -8.82
N ALA A 410 -5.32 -1.75 -8.15
CA ALA A 410 -6.11 -1.86 -6.93
C ALA A 410 -7.43 -2.64 -7.11
N TRP A 411 -7.96 -2.69 -8.33
CA TRP A 411 -9.27 -3.29 -8.65
C TRP A 411 -9.14 -4.69 -9.27
N GLY A 412 -7.92 -5.17 -9.53
CA GLY A 412 -7.70 -6.46 -10.20
C GLY A 412 -8.15 -6.48 -11.65
N THR A 413 -8.24 -5.31 -12.29
CA THR A 413 -8.69 -5.18 -13.69
C THR A 413 -7.52 -5.11 -14.65
N ARG A 414 -6.33 -4.71 -14.17
CA ARG A 414 -5.10 -4.66 -14.96
C ARG A 414 -3.92 -5.14 -14.13
N ALA A 415 -2.87 -5.59 -14.80
CA ALA A 415 -1.57 -5.86 -14.19
C ALA A 415 -0.45 -5.26 -15.03
N VAL A 416 0.53 -4.67 -14.36
CA VAL A 416 1.81 -4.29 -14.95
C VAL A 416 2.84 -5.35 -14.59
N MET A 417 3.77 -5.61 -15.50
CA MET A 417 4.82 -6.60 -15.31
C MET A 417 6.02 -6.31 -16.20
N GLN A 418 7.07 -7.09 -16.06
CA GLN A 418 8.23 -7.04 -16.91
C GLN A 418 8.30 -8.29 -17.80
N ARG A 419 8.83 -8.12 -19.01
CA ARG A 419 9.26 -9.23 -19.86
C ARG A 419 10.66 -9.01 -20.39
N ILE A 420 11.34 -10.09 -20.74
CA ILE A 420 12.67 -10.04 -21.39
C ILE A 420 12.72 -11.08 -22.50
N ALA A 421 13.31 -10.70 -23.64
CA ALA A 421 13.54 -11.61 -24.74
C ALA A 421 14.67 -12.61 -24.40
N LEU A 422 14.42 -13.89 -24.59
CA LEU A 422 15.32 -15.00 -24.23
C LEU A 422 16.33 -15.35 -25.33
N ARG A 423 16.07 -14.92 -26.57
CA ARG A 423 16.85 -15.33 -27.76
C ARG A 423 17.66 -14.19 -28.37
N GLU A 424 17.70 -13.05 -27.70
CA GLU A 424 18.39 -11.86 -28.16
C GLU A 424 19.55 -11.54 -27.22
N ALA A 425 20.77 -11.51 -27.75
CA ALA A 425 21.94 -11.15 -26.97
C ALA A 425 21.83 -9.67 -26.57
N GLY A 426 21.92 -9.39 -25.27
CA GLY A 426 21.78 -8.04 -24.73
C GLY A 426 20.33 -7.54 -24.67
N ALA A 427 19.34 -8.43 -24.71
CA ALA A 427 17.94 -8.07 -24.49
C ALA A 427 17.77 -7.27 -23.19
N LEU A 428 17.09 -6.14 -23.28
CA LEU A 428 16.77 -5.30 -22.14
C LEU A 428 15.34 -5.61 -21.66
N PRO A 429 15.08 -5.51 -20.35
CA PRO A 429 13.72 -5.63 -19.84
C PRO A 429 12.76 -4.61 -20.47
N GLU A 430 11.53 -5.06 -20.68
CA GLU A 430 10.43 -4.24 -21.15
C GLU A 430 9.32 -4.24 -20.10
N VAL A 431 8.73 -3.08 -19.85
CA VAL A 431 7.52 -2.95 -19.03
C VAL A 431 6.30 -3.12 -19.93
N VAL A 432 5.40 -4.00 -19.50
CA VAL A 432 4.20 -4.35 -20.25
C VAL A 432 2.97 -4.37 -19.35
N VAL A 433 1.79 -4.16 -19.94
CA VAL A 433 0.51 -4.13 -19.23
C VAL A 433 -0.42 -5.16 -19.83
N TRP A 434 -1.20 -5.82 -18.98
CA TRP A 434 -2.29 -6.70 -19.37
C TRP A 434 -3.59 -6.26 -18.72
N THR A 435 -4.70 -6.38 -19.45
CA THR A 435 -6.05 -6.05 -18.99
C THR A 435 -6.88 -7.31 -18.86
N MET A 436 -7.57 -7.46 -17.73
CA MET A 436 -8.46 -8.57 -17.42
C MET A 436 -9.51 -8.75 -18.53
N GLY A 437 -9.73 -10.00 -18.94
CA GLY A 437 -10.59 -10.34 -20.08
C GLY A 437 -9.90 -10.25 -21.45
N GLY A 438 -8.82 -9.46 -21.57
CA GLY A 438 -7.99 -9.38 -22.78
C GLY A 438 -7.17 -10.65 -23.03
N SER A 439 -6.75 -10.82 -24.28
CA SER A 439 -5.96 -11.97 -24.76
C SER A 439 -4.47 -11.69 -24.97
N GLU A 440 -4.06 -10.42 -24.94
CA GLU A 440 -2.68 -10.01 -25.25
C GLU A 440 -2.10 -9.09 -24.18
N VAL A 441 -0.77 -9.04 -24.15
CA VAL A 441 0.04 -8.20 -23.27
C VAL A 441 0.63 -7.06 -24.10
N GLU A 442 0.39 -5.82 -23.70
CA GLU A 442 0.75 -4.62 -24.45
C GLU A 442 2.08 -4.04 -23.96
N LEU A 443 2.97 -3.68 -24.89
CA LEU A 443 4.22 -2.99 -24.57
C LEU A 443 3.92 -1.56 -24.09
N LEU A 444 4.40 -1.21 -22.89
CA LEU A 444 4.26 0.13 -22.35
C LEU A 444 5.57 0.92 -22.54
N VAL A 445 6.70 0.37 -22.10
CA VAL A 445 8.02 1.02 -22.17
C VAL A 445 9.09 -0.02 -22.42
N ALA A 446 9.91 0.18 -23.47
CA ALA A 446 11.10 -0.62 -23.71
C ALA A 446 12.29 -0.10 -22.89
N ASP A 447 13.25 -0.98 -22.56
CA ASP A 447 14.41 -0.64 -21.72
C ASP A 447 13.99 -0.02 -20.38
N ALA A 448 13.02 -0.65 -19.71
CA ALA A 448 12.50 -0.21 -18.42
C ALA A 448 12.28 -1.38 -17.46
N SER A 449 12.38 -1.11 -16.16
CA SER A 449 12.22 -2.13 -15.14
C SER A 449 11.51 -1.66 -13.87
N MET A 450 11.28 -2.58 -12.93
CA MET A 450 10.72 -2.32 -11.60
C MET A 450 9.36 -1.61 -11.63
N ALA A 451 8.46 -1.98 -12.54
CA ALA A 451 7.20 -1.26 -12.69
C ALA A 451 6.24 -1.45 -11.50
N ARG A 452 5.59 -0.37 -11.06
CA ARG A 452 4.60 -0.38 -9.97
C ARG A 452 3.44 0.57 -10.23
N TRP A 453 2.24 0.21 -9.76
CA TRP A 453 1.11 1.12 -9.77
C TRP A 453 1.27 2.23 -8.73
N LEU A 454 0.84 3.43 -9.09
CA LEU A 454 0.77 4.62 -8.25
C LEU A 454 -0.69 5.10 -8.22
N PRO A 455 -1.50 4.59 -7.27
CA PRO A 455 -2.95 4.75 -7.29
C PRO A 455 -3.46 6.19 -7.20
#